data_AF-A0A8I3WB97-F1
#
_entry.id   AF-A0A8I3WB97-F1
#
_cell.length_a   1.000
_cell.length_b   1.000
_cell.length_c   1.000
_cell.angle_alpha   90.00
_cell.angle_beta   90.00
_cell.angle_gamma   90.00
#
_symmetry.space_group_name_H-M   'P 1'
#
loop_
_entity.id
_entity.type
_entity.pdbx_description
1 polymer ?
#
loop_
_entity_poly.entity_id
_entity_poly.type
_entity_poly.pdbx_seq_one_letter_code
_entity_poly.pdbx_strand_id
1 'polypeptide(L)'
;MSEHQKQVFNLKVRKMDPFHKMAPKAKKEAPAPPKAEAKAKALKAKKAVLKGVHSHKKKKIRTSPTFRRLKTLRLRRQPKYPRKSAPRRNKLDHYAIIKFPLTTESAMKKIEDNNTLVFIVDVKANKHQIKQAVKKLYDIDVAKVNTDRAIDYKHCLLETQGLFHGSYFVLVGFQMTIHPAKYRHLDICQCVCVYTYVCDVCLLL
;
A
#
# COMPACT_ATOMS: atom_id res chain seq x y z
N MET A 1 -5.87 -12.30 4.16
CA MET A 1 -7.23 -12.71 3.73
C MET A 1 -7.62 -11.92 2.50
N SER A 2 -7.44 -12.52 1.32
CA SER A 2 -7.74 -11.89 0.03
C SER A 2 -9.24 -11.58 -0.09
N GLU A 3 -9.59 -10.51 -0.81
CA GLU A 3 -10.98 -10.00 -0.94
C GLU A 3 -11.96 -11.06 -1.44
N HIS A 4 -11.46 -12.04 -2.20
CA HIS A 4 -12.21 -13.22 -2.65
C HIS A 4 -12.76 -14.08 -1.51
N GLN A 5 -12.01 -14.25 -0.41
CA GLN A 5 -12.45 -15.07 0.72
C GLN A 5 -13.57 -14.39 1.53
N LYS A 6 -13.59 -13.05 1.56
CA LYS A 6 -14.66 -12.28 2.21
C LYS A 6 -15.97 -12.32 1.43
N GLN A 7 -15.89 -12.48 0.11
CA GLN A 7 -17.04 -12.54 -0.79
C GLN A 7 -17.76 -13.91 -0.73
N VAL A 8 -17.01 -14.99 -0.57
CA VAL A 8 -17.55 -16.35 -0.38
C VAL A 8 -18.22 -16.51 0.99
N PHE A 9 -17.66 -15.91 2.04
CA PHE A 9 -18.25 -15.94 3.39
C PHE A 9 -19.62 -15.23 3.44
N ASN A 10 -19.76 -14.12 2.73
CA ASN A 10 -21.01 -13.33 2.71
C ASN A 10 -22.14 -13.96 1.88
N LEU A 11 -21.82 -14.85 0.93
CA LEU A 11 -22.83 -15.57 0.15
C LEU A 11 -23.40 -16.80 0.87
N LYS A 12 -22.69 -17.36 1.87
CA LYS A 12 -23.12 -18.56 2.60
C LYS A 12 -24.16 -18.25 3.71
N VAL A 13 -24.33 -16.99 4.10
CA VAL A 13 -25.20 -16.54 5.20
C VAL A 13 -26.61 -16.12 4.74
N ARG A 14 -26.93 -16.18 3.44
CA ARG A 14 -28.21 -15.69 2.88
C ARG A 14 -29.19 -16.75 2.36
N LYS A 15 -29.33 -17.88 3.04
CA LYS A 15 -30.47 -18.78 2.83
C LYS A 15 -30.88 -19.33 4.18
N MET A 16 -32.01 -18.82 4.71
CA MET A 16 -33.00 -19.50 5.56
C MET A 16 -33.78 -18.41 6.32
N ASP A 17 -34.83 -17.88 5.69
CA ASP A 17 -35.92 -17.20 6.42
C ASP A 17 -37.10 -18.19 6.48
N PRO A 18 -37.44 -18.74 7.66
CA PRO A 18 -38.46 -19.77 7.79
C PRO A 18 -39.79 -19.12 8.17
N PHE A 19 -40.60 -18.68 7.20
CA PHE A 19 -41.98 -18.28 7.52
C PHE A 19 -42.93 -18.32 6.31
N HIS A 20 -43.35 -19.52 5.92
CA HIS A 20 -44.61 -19.69 5.19
C HIS A 20 -45.72 -19.98 6.22
N LYS A 21 -46.45 -18.93 6.63
CA LYS A 21 -47.70 -19.06 7.37
C LYS A 21 -48.77 -19.59 6.42
N MET A 22 -49.27 -20.80 6.67
CA MET A 22 -50.47 -21.34 6.02
C MET A 22 -51.68 -20.50 6.44
N ALA A 23 -52.38 -19.92 5.46
CA ALA A 23 -53.61 -19.18 5.70
C ALA A 23 -54.75 -20.16 6.09
N PRO A 24 -55.57 -19.86 7.12
CA PRO A 24 -56.77 -20.65 7.38
C PRO A 24 -57.81 -20.36 6.29
N LYS A 25 -58.37 -21.43 5.71
CA LYS A 25 -59.47 -21.35 4.73
C LYS A 25 -60.69 -20.71 5.41
N ALA A 26 -61.09 -19.53 4.92
CA ALA A 26 -62.30 -18.87 5.38
C ALA A 26 -63.54 -19.69 4.98
N LYS A 27 -64.42 -19.92 5.97
CA LYS A 27 -65.75 -20.51 5.83
C LYS A 27 -66.63 -19.57 4.98
N LYS A 28 -67.41 -20.14 4.05
CA LYS A 28 -68.48 -19.42 3.33
C LYS A 28 -69.59 -19.08 4.32
N GLU A 29 -69.78 -17.79 4.61
CA GLU A 29 -70.96 -17.28 5.32
C GLU A 29 -72.14 -17.09 4.34
N ALA A 30 -73.36 -17.26 4.86
CA ALA A 30 -74.63 -17.15 4.13
C ALA A 30 -74.88 -15.72 3.59
N PRO A 31 -75.62 -15.56 2.47
CA PRO A 31 -75.83 -14.26 1.85
C PRO A 31 -76.68 -13.32 2.72
N ALA A 32 -76.20 -12.08 2.88
CA ALA A 32 -76.85 -11.01 3.62
C ALA A 32 -78.14 -10.52 2.90
N PRO A 33 -79.10 -9.90 3.62
CA PRO A 33 -80.34 -9.43 3.02
C PRO A 33 -80.08 -8.42 1.87
N PRO A 34 -80.83 -8.48 0.77
CA PRO A 34 -80.53 -7.78 -0.49
C PRO A 34 -80.45 -6.25 -0.34
N LYS A 35 -81.17 -5.68 0.64
CA LYS A 35 -81.13 -4.23 0.95
C LYS A 35 -79.80 -3.79 1.59
N ALA A 36 -79.12 -4.66 2.35
CA ALA A 36 -77.83 -4.36 2.96
C ALA A 36 -76.70 -4.44 1.91
N GLU A 37 -76.77 -5.39 0.98
CA GLU A 37 -75.82 -5.52 -0.12
C GLU A 37 -75.88 -4.33 -1.08
N ALA A 38 -77.09 -3.84 -1.41
CA ALA A 38 -77.26 -2.67 -2.27
C ALA A 38 -76.66 -1.40 -1.65
N LYS A 39 -76.87 -1.17 -0.35
CA LYS A 39 -76.25 -0.05 0.37
C LYS A 39 -74.72 -0.18 0.42
N ALA A 40 -74.20 -1.38 0.65
CA ALA A 40 -72.74 -1.62 0.64
C ALA A 40 -72.13 -1.40 -0.75
N LYS A 41 -72.80 -1.83 -1.82
CA LYS A 41 -72.38 -1.59 -3.22
C LYS A 41 -72.38 -0.09 -3.56
N ALA A 42 -73.41 0.66 -3.15
CA ALA A 42 -73.48 2.11 -3.35
C ALA A 42 -72.38 2.86 -2.58
N LEU A 43 -72.11 2.49 -1.32
CA LEU A 43 -71.03 3.09 -0.53
C LEU A 43 -69.64 2.77 -1.10
N LYS A 44 -69.44 1.57 -1.65
CA LYS A 44 -68.20 1.20 -2.36
C LYS A 44 -68.03 2.00 -3.64
N ALA A 45 -69.09 2.18 -4.43
CA ALA A 45 -69.09 3.01 -5.62
C ALA A 45 -68.76 4.49 -5.30
N LYS A 46 -69.40 5.06 -4.27
CA LYS A 46 -69.11 6.43 -3.81
C LYS A 46 -67.62 6.62 -3.41
N LYS A 47 -67.04 5.65 -2.68
CA LYS A 47 -65.62 5.68 -2.29
C LYS A 47 -64.67 5.52 -3.49
N ALA A 48 -65.05 4.73 -4.49
CA ALA A 48 -64.27 4.55 -5.72
C ALA A 48 -64.28 5.83 -6.58
N VAL A 49 -65.42 6.50 -6.69
CA VAL A 49 -65.56 7.79 -7.39
C VAL A 49 -64.71 8.87 -6.72
N LEU A 50 -64.73 8.98 -5.38
CA LEU A 50 -63.92 9.96 -4.65
C LEU A 50 -62.40 9.73 -4.77
N LYS A 51 -61.96 8.47 -4.83
CA LYS A 51 -60.53 8.13 -4.99
C LYS A 51 -60.05 8.38 -6.43
N GLY A 52 -60.94 8.28 -7.42
CA GLY A 52 -60.63 8.49 -8.82
C GLY A 52 -59.70 7.42 -9.42
N VAL A 53 -59.66 7.37 -10.75
CA VAL A 53 -58.93 6.35 -11.55
C VAL A 53 -57.40 6.41 -11.36
N HIS A 54 -56.87 7.51 -10.81
CA HIS A 54 -55.44 7.75 -10.60
C HIS A 54 -55.00 7.73 -9.13
N SER A 55 -55.81 7.16 -8.23
CA SER A 55 -55.54 7.12 -6.78
C SER A 55 -54.16 6.59 -6.38
N HIS A 56 -53.56 5.72 -7.21
CA HIS A 56 -52.24 5.13 -6.94
C HIS A 56 -51.05 5.86 -7.59
N LYS A 57 -51.26 6.95 -8.34
CA LYS A 57 -50.14 7.72 -8.92
C LYS A 57 -49.49 8.61 -7.86
N LYS A 58 -48.39 8.14 -7.26
CA LYS A 58 -47.53 8.97 -6.40
C LYS A 58 -46.88 10.09 -7.20
N LYS A 59 -47.18 11.35 -6.85
CA LYS A 59 -46.50 12.53 -7.38
C LYS A 59 -45.23 12.81 -6.58
N LYS A 60 -44.14 13.19 -7.26
CA LYS A 60 -42.91 13.66 -6.59
C LYS A 60 -43.11 15.12 -6.16
N ILE A 61 -43.40 15.34 -4.87
CA ILE A 61 -43.57 16.68 -4.30
C ILE A 61 -42.18 17.34 -4.18
N ARG A 62 -42.04 18.58 -4.64
CA ARG A 62 -40.85 19.40 -4.44
C ARG A 62 -41.20 20.48 -3.41
N THR A 63 -40.50 20.47 -2.27
CA THR A 63 -40.77 21.39 -1.15
C THR A 63 -40.00 22.70 -1.25
N SER A 64 -38.95 22.78 -2.07
CA SER A 64 -38.21 24.02 -2.33
C SER A 64 -38.58 24.62 -3.69
N PRO A 65 -38.67 25.95 -3.83
CA PRO A 65 -38.88 26.62 -5.11
C PRO A 65 -37.62 26.55 -6.00
N THR A 66 -36.44 26.37 -5.41
CA THR A 66 -35.16 26.29 -6.13
C THR A 66 -34.94 24.91 -6.75
N PHE A 67 -34.75 24.84 -8.06
CA PHE A 67 -34.35 23.60 -8.73
C PHE A 67 -32.85 23.35 -8.58
N ARG A 68 -32.47 22.32 -7.80
CA ARG A 68 -31.08 21.90 -7.65
C ARG A 68 -30.73 20.81 -8.66
N ARG A 69 -29.54 20.90 -9.25
CA ARG A 69 -28.99 19.82 -10.10
C ARG A 69 -28.97 18.51 -9.30
N LEU A 70 -29.64 17.49 -9.81
CA LEU A 70 -29.63 16.17 -9.20
C LEU A 70 -28.21 15.59 -9.27
N LYS A 71 -27.79 14.90 -8.21
CA LYS A 71 -26.52 14.19 -8.19
C LYS A 71 -26.63 13.00 -9.14
N THR A 72 -25.80 13.00 -10.17
CA THR A 72 -25.69 11.91 -11.13
C THR A 72 -24.53 11.00 -10.76
N LEU A 73 -24.56 9.75 -11.22
CA LEU A 73 -23.43 8.82 -11.11
C LEU A 73 -22.20 9.42 -11.82
N ARG A 74 -21.04 9.40 -11.16
CA ARG A 74 -19.75 9.76 -11.74
C ARG A 74 -18.85 8.53 -11.73
N LEU A 75 -18.73 7.87 -12.88
CA LEU A 75 -17.89 6.68 -13.03
C LEU A 75 -16.41 7.06 -12.89
N ARG A 76 -15.61 6.14 -12.33
CA ARG A 76 -14.15 6.28 -12.32
C ARG A 76 -13.63 6.12 -13.74
N ARG A 77 -12.52 6.80 -14.07
CA ARG A 77 -11.89 6.68 -15.39
C ARG A 77 -11.37 5.26 -15.60
N GLN A 78 -11.78 4.63 -16.70
CA GLN A 78 -11.22 3.37 -17.22
C GLN A 78 -10.72 3.66 -18.65
N PRO A 79 -9.46 4.11 -18.81
CA PRO A 79 -8.93 4.43 -20.13
C PRO A 79 -8.74 3.15 -20.96
N LYS A 80 -9.08 3.20 -22.26
CA LYS A 80 -8.94 2.05 -23.17
C LYS A 80 -7.47 1.70 -23.49
N TYR A 81 -6.58 2.66 -23.38
CA TYR A 81 -5.15 2.51 -23.62
C TYR A 81 -4.35 3.34 -22.61
N PRO A 82 -3.15 2.89 -22.20
CA PRO A 82 -2.30 3.66 -21.30
C PRO A 82 -1.72 4.88 -22.04
N ARG A 83 -1.59 6.02 -21.34
CA ARG A 83 -1.00 7.26 -21.91
C ARG A 83 0.51 7.17 -22.13
N LYS A 84 1.19 6.27 -21.41
CA LYS A 84 2.62 6.01 -21.52
C LYS A 84 2.77 4.50 -21.59
N SER A 85 3.61 4.01 -22.50
CA SER A 85 3.88 2.58 -22.66
C SER A 85 4.51 1.98 -21.41
N ALA A 86 5.45 2.71 -20.79
CA ALA A 86 6.15 2.27 -19.58
C ALA A 86 6.09 3.34 -18.46
N PRO A 87 6.12 2.92 -17.19
CA PRO A 87 6.32 3.83 -16.07
C PRO A 87 7.72 4.45 -16.14
N ARG A 88 7.85 5.70 -15.66
CA ARG A 88 9.16 6.36 -15.57
C ARG A 88 9.96 5.72 -14.44
N ARG A 89 11.25 5.43 -14.70
CA ARG A 89 12.20 5.07 -13.64
C ARG A 89 12.38 6.21 -12.64
N ASN A 90 12.63 5.85 -11.39
CA ASN A 90 13.10 6.81 -10.40
C ASN A 90 14.49 7.31 -10.82
N LYS A 91 14.70 8.63 -10.67
CA LYS A 91 15.99 9.27 -10.93
C LYS A 91 16.77 9.53 -9.64
N LEU A 92 16.06 9.60 -8.51
CA LEU A 92 16.63 9.84 -7.17
C LEU A 92 16.82 8.49 -6.47
N ASP A 93 17.80 7.74 -6.96
CA ASP A 93 18.21 6.48 -6.37
C ASP A 93 19.16 6.75 -5.17
N HIS A 94 19.49 5.73 -4.38
CA HIS A 94 20.31 5.91 -3.16
C HIS A 94 21.68 6.54 -3.43
N TYR A 95 22.33 6.14 -4.52
CA TYR A 95 23.59 6.73 -4.99
C TYR A 95 23.43 8.14 -5.57
N ALA A 96 22.27 8.49 -6.12
CA ALA A 96 22.01 9.85 -6.59
C ALA A 96 21.71 10.81 -5.43
N ILE A 97 21.18 10.27 -4.32
CA ILE A 97 20.90 11.03 -3.10
C ILE A 97 22.22 11.40 -2.41
N ILE A 98 23.07 10.42 -2.08
CA ILE A 98 24.35 10.65 -1.39
C ILE A 98 25.45 10.79 -2.43
N LYS A 99 26.03 11.99 -2.58
CA LYS A 99 27.07 12.25 -3.58
C LYS A 99 28.45 11.87 -3.07
N PHE A 100 28.88 12.50 -1.98
CA PHE A 100 30.16 12.22 -1.34
C PHE A 100 30.15 12.66 0.13
N PRO A 101 30.93 11.99 0.99
CA PRO A 101 31.15 12.44 2.37
C PRO A 101 31.99 13.72 2.37
N LEU A 102 31.80 14.55 3.40
CA LEU A 102 32.67 15.70 3.64
C LEU A 102 33.86 15.30 4.49
N THR A 103 35.04 15.63 4.00
CA THR A 103 36.33 15.32 4.64
C THR A 103 37.05 16.58 5.11
N THR A 104 36.32 17.67 5.38
CA THR A 104 36.91 18.91 5.92
C THR A 104 37.30 18.71 7.39
N GLU A 105 38.27 19.48 7.89
CA GLU A 105 38.72 19.38 9.29
C GLU A 105 37.56 19.49 10.30
N SER A 106 36.63 20.42 10.05
CA SER A 106 35.43 20.59 10.87
C SER A 106 34.46 19.40 10.79
N ALA A 107 34.44 18.67 9.67
CA ALA A 107 33.64 17.46 9.52
C ALA A 107 34.29 16.28 10.22
N MET A 108 35.62 16.14 10.12
CA MET A 108 36.38 15.10 10.82
C MET A 108 36.23 15.23 12.35
N LYS A 109 36.37 16.45 12.90
CA LYS A 109 36.11 16.71 14.33
C LYS A 109 34.71 16.30 14.78
N LYS A 110 33.70 16.52 13.93
CA LYS A 110 32.30 16.13 14.21
C LYS A 110 32.05 14.62 14.21
N ILE A 111 32.91 13.84 13.54
CA ILE A 111 32.86 12.38 13.59
C ILE A 111 33.31 11.91 14.98
N GLU A 112 34.39 12.48 15.50
CA GLU A 112 35.00 12.10 16.78
C GLU A 112 34.17 12.60 17.97
N ASP A 113 33.80 13.88 17.99
CA ASP A 113 33.16 14.51 19.15
C ASP A 113 31.69 14.12 19.32
N ASN A 114 30.97 13.99 18.21
CA ASN A 114 29.50 13.87 18.20
C ASN A 114 28.99 12.59 17.53
N ASN A 115 29.87 11.70 17.05
CA ASN A 115 29.50 10.52 16.26
C ASN A 115 28.60 10.88 15.06
N THR A 116 28.86 12.04 14.44
CA THR A 116 28.08 12.52 13.28
C THR A 116 28.83 12.40 11.97
N LEU A 117 28.19 11.81 10.97
CA LEU A 117 28.70 11.79 9.60
C LEU A 117 28.11 12.93 8.79
N VAL A 118 28.97 13.66 8.06
CA VAL A 118 28.53 14.78 7.22
C VAL A 118 28.64 14.41 5.75
N PHE A 119 27.53 14.55 5.00
CA PHE A 119 27.48 14.26 3.58
C PHE A 119 26.99 15.47 2.77
N ILE A 120 27.47 15.55 1.53
CA ILE A 120 26.85 16.36 0.49
C ILE A 120 25.79 15.50 -0.21
N VAL A 121 24.59 16.07 -0.30
CA VAL A 121 23.39 15.38 -0.73
C VAL A 121 22.70 16.17 -1.85
N ASP A 122 21.85 15.50 -2.65
CA ASP A 122 21.01 16.20 -3.61
C ASP A 122 20.02 17.17 -2.93
N VAL A 123 19.82 18.33 -3.53
CA VAL A 123 18.96 19.40 -3.00
C VAL A 123 17.50 18.95 -2.86
N LYS A 124 17.05 18.04 -3.73
CA LYS A 124 15.67 17.52 -3.73
C LYS A 124 15.45 16.41 -2.70
N ALA A 125 16.50 15.89 -2.07
CA ALA A 125 16.38 14.76 -1.15
C ALA A 125 15.72 15.17 0.17
N ASN A 126 14.72 14.40 0.61
CA ASN A 126 14.06 14.58 1.91
C ASN A 126 14.83 13.84 3.01
N LYS A 127 14.73 14.30 4.27
CA LYS A 127 15.42 13.67 5.43
C LYS A 127 15.20 12.16 5.53
N HIS A 128 13.98 11.70 5.27
CA HIS A 128 13.64 10.27 5.26
C HIS A 128 14.36 9.47 4.16
N GLN A 129 14.51 10.06 2.98
CA GLN A 129 15.22 9.43 1.86
C GLN A 129 16.71 9.33 2.16
N ILE A 130 17.29 10.35 2.81
CA ILE A 130 18.70 10.34 3.22
C ILE A 130 18.93 9.23 4.26
N LYS A 131 18.08 9.16 5.30
CA LYS A 131 18.15 8.09 6.30
C LYS A 131 18.10 6.70 5.68
N GLN A 132 17.21 6.48 4.71
CA GLN A 132 17.09 5.22 4.00
C GLN A 132 18.29 4.93 3.07
N ALA A 133 18.83 5.95 2.42
CA ALA A 133 19.99 5.79 1.53
C ALA A 133 21.24 5.43 2.35
N VAL A 134 21.48 6.13 3.46
CA VAL A 134 22.63 5.87 4.33
C VAL A 134 22.56 4.46 4.91
N LYS A 135 21.38 4.07 5.41
CA LYS A 135 21.15 2.74 5.96
C LYS A 135 21.34 1.61 4.94
N LYS A 136 21.12 1.85 3.64
CA LYS A 136 21.30 0.82 2.60
C LYS A 136 22.69 0.78 1.99
N LEU A 137 23.38 1.92 1.96
CA LEU A 137 24.69 2.03 1.34
C LEU A 137 25.82 1.68 2.30
N TYR A 138 25.64 2.01 3.57
CA TYR A 138 26.66 1.83 4.61
C TYR A 138 26.21 0.91 5.74
N ASP A 139 24.96 0.41 5.72
CA ASP A 139 24.37 -0.43 6.77
C ASP A 139 24.41 0.19 8.19
N ILE A 140 24.43 1.52 8.25
CA ILE A 140 24.47 2.29 9.51
C ILE A 140 23.04 2.66 9.94
N ASP A 141 22.74 2.43 11.22
CA ASP A 141 21.52 2.94 11.85
C ASP A 141 21.67 4.40 12.26
N VAL A 142 20.75 5.22 11.75
CA VAL A 142 20.76 6.68 11.91
C VAL A 142 19.75 7.09 12.98
N ALA A 143 20.18 7.82 13.99
CA ALA A 143 19.33 8.38 15.03
C ALA A 143 18.50 9.52 14.43
N LYS A 144 19.21 10.57 14.01
CA LYS A 144 18.65 11.84 13.60
C LYS A 144 19.37 12.38 12.37
N VAL A 145 18.62 13.12 11.56
CA VAL A 145 19.10 13.73 10.32
C VAL A 145 18.84 15.23 10.36
N ASN A 146 19.91 16.02 10.37
CA ASN A 146 19.86 17.46 10.23
C ASN A 146 20.32 17.81 8.80
N THR A 147 19.65 18.75 8.16
CA THR A 147 19.97 19.13 6.78
C THR A 147 19.99 20.63 6.65
N ASP A 148 21.08 21.15 6.14
CA ASP A 148 21.29 22.57 5.94
C ASP A 148 21.47 22.83 4.44
N ARG A 149 20.81 23.86 3.92
CA ARG A 149 21.01 24.27 2.53
C ARG A 149 22.07 25.36 2.49
N ALA A 150 23.19 25.08 1.83
CA ALA A 150 24.09 26.11 1.34
C ALA A 150 23.60 26.58 -0.04
N ILE A 151 24.26 27.61 -0.58
CA ILE A 151 23.90 28.26 -1.85
C ILE A 151 23.91 27.24 -3.01
N ASP A 152 24.90 26.35 -3.03
CA ASP A 152 25.13 25.45 -4.17
C ASP A 152 24.72 24.00 -3.92
N TYR A 153 24.63 23.58 -2.65
CA TYR A 153 24.38 22.17 -2.30
C TYR A 153 23.74 22.01 -0.93
N LYS A 154 23.24 20.81 -0.68
CA LYS A 154 22.59 20.46 0.57
C LYS A 154 23.55 19.64 1.43
N HIS A 155 23.89 20.19 2.58
CA HIS A 155 24.64 19.51 3.63
C HIS A 155 23.68 18.68 4.47
N CYS A 156 24.15 17.51 4.91
CA CYS A 156 23.42 16.67 5.84
C CYS A 156 24.35 16.19 6.94
N LEU A 157 23.94 16.43 8.18
CA LEU A 157 24.57 15.89 9.38
C LEU A 157 23.71 14.72 9.88
N LEU A 158 24.30 13.54 9.98
CA LEU A 158 23.65 12.32 10.45
C LEU A 158 24.23 11.92 11.79
N GLU A 159 23.39 11.88 12.82
CA GLU A 159 23.74 11.30 14.12
C GLU A 159 23.57 9.78 14.02
N THR A 160 24.62 9.01 14.31
CA THR A 160 24.62 7.54 14.23
C THR A 160 24.22 6.93 15.58
N GLN A 161 23.58 5.75 15.59
CA GLN A 161 23.08 5.08 16.81
C GLN A 161 24.09 4.15 17.50
N GLY A 162 25.33 4.05 17.01
CA GLY A 162 26.35 3.14 17.52
C GLY A 162 27.69 3.83 17.72
N LEU A 163 28.34 3.51 18.84
CA LEU A 163 29.67 3.99 19.22
C LEU A 163 30.69 3.66 18.12
N PHE A 164 31.13 4.64 17.33
CA PHE A 164 32.42 4.57 16.63
C PHE A 164 33.56 4.79 17.64
N HIS A 165 33.52 4.13 18.81
CA HIS A 165 34.60 4.23 19.77
C HIS A 165 35.63 3.15 19.47
N GLY A 166 36.62 3.53 18.64
CA GLY A 166 37.98 3.04 18.81
C GLY A 166 38.26 1.60 18.38
N SER A 167 37.90 1.20 17.16
CA SER A 167 38.57 0.08 16.52
C SER A 167 38.90 0.39 15.06
N TYR A 168 40.06 1.01 14.89
CA TYR A 168 40.99 0.84 13.79
C TYR A 168 40.41 0.76 12.36
N PHE A 169 40.77 1.76 11.58
CA PHE A 169 41.16 1.59 10.18
C PHE A 169 42.32 0.56 10.13
N VAL A 170 42.02 -0.72 10.33
CA VAL A 170 42.89 -1.80 9.85
C VAL A 170 42.58 -1.87 8.37
N LEU A 171 43.62 -1.75 7.56
CA LEU A 171 43.67 -2.25 6.20
C LEU A 171 43.20 -3.71 6.22
N VAL A 172 41.89 -3.93 6.15
CA VAL A 172 41.35 -5.26 5.85
C VAL A 172 41.62 -5.41 4.36
N GLY A 173 42.73 -6.10 4.11
CA GLY A 173 43.04 -6.67 2.82
C GLY A 173 41.77 -7.25 2.22
N PHE A 174 41.63 -6.97 0.94
CA PHE A 174 40.82 -7.67 -0.04
C PHE A 174 40.50 -9.13 0.36
N GLN A 175 39.50 -9.33 1.22
CA GLN A 175 38.98 -10.65 1.54
C GLN A 175 37.88 -10.92 0.53
N MET A 176 38.27 -11.52 -0.59
CA MET A 176 37.36 -12.24 -1.46
C MET A 176 36.47 -13.15 -0.61
N THR A 177 35.19 -12.82 -0.54
CA THR A 177 34.15 -13.74 -0.10
C THR A 177 33.22 -13.97 -1.29
N ILE A 178 33.63 -14.93 -2.12
CA ILE A 178 32.75 -15.60 -3.05
C ILE A 178 31.70 -16.32 -2.17
N HIS A 179 30.44 -15.89 -2.24
CA HIS A 179 29.34 -16.61 -1.61
C HIS A 179 28.98 -17.84 -2.47
N PRO A 180 29.13 -19.08 -1.96
CA PRO A 180 28.65 -20.26 -2.65
C PRO A 180 27.26 -20.60 -2.12
N ALA A 181 26.20 -20.21 -2.83
CA ALA A 181 24.89 -20.88 -2.71
C ALA A 181 23.86 -20.29 -3.69
N LYS A 182 23.87 -20.81 -4.92
CA LYS A 182 22.68 -21.23 -5.69
C LYS A 182 23.02 -21.29 -7.17
N TYR A 183 23.59 -22.40 -7.61
CA TYR A 183 23.15 -23.00 -8.87
C TYR A 183 23.11 -24.51 -8.67
N ARG A 184 21.87 -25.02 -8.69
CA ARG A 184 21.57 -26.44 -8.84
C ARG A 184 21.94 -26.87 -10.26
N HIS A 185 22.39 -28.12 -10.36
CA HIS A 185 22.27 -29.01 -11.52
C HIS A 185 22.99 -28.59 -12.80
N LEU A 186 24.11 -29.26 -13.11
CA LEU A 186 24.22 -30.26 -14.19
C LEU A 186 25.71 -30.61 -14.38
N ASP A 187 25.96 -31.91 -14.34
CA ASP A 187 27.06 -32.71 -14.90
C ASP A 187 28.29 -32.00 -15.49
N ILE A 188 29.49 -32.42 -15.08
CA ILE A 188 30.53 -32.99 -15.97
C ILE A 188 31.75 -33.39 -15.12
N CYS A 189 32.16 -34.64 -15.30
CA CYS A 189 33.37 -35.29 -14.81
C CYS A 189 34.68 -34.57 -15.21
N GLN A 190 35.80 -35.00 -14.58
CA GLN A 190 37.21 -34.69 -14.88
C GLN A 190 37.71 -33.35 -14.27
N CYS A 191 38.86 -33.20 -13.61
CA CYS A 191 40.09 -34.00 -13.54
C CYS A 191 40.89 -33.66 -12.26
N VAL A 192 41.35 -34.71 -11.58
CA VAL A 192 42.73 -34.98 -11.12
C VAL A 192 43.57 -33.85 -10.46
N CYS A 193 43.81 -34.03 -9.16
CA CYS A 193 45.07 -33.94 -8.41
C CYS A 193 46.30 -33.30 -9.09
N VAL A 194 46.85 -32.21 -8.50
CA VAL A 194 48.29 -32.07 -8.20
C VAL A 194 48.45 -31.17 -6.96
N TYR A 195 48.62 -31.77 -5.77
CA TYR A 195 49.14 -31.09 -4.58
C TYR A 195 50.17 -32.02 -3.94
N THR A 196 51.40 -31.96 -4.45
CA THR A 196 52.61 -32.54 -3.87
C THR A 196 53.80 -31.76 -4.45
N TYR A 197 54.88 -31.61 -3.65
CA TYR A 197 56.11 -30.82 -3.87
C TYR A 197 55.96 -29.33 -3.46
N VAL A 198 56.67 -28.77 -2.48
CA VAL A 198 58.02 -29.05 -1.97
C VAL A 198 58.11 -28.64 -0.49
N CYS A 199 58.59 -29.55 0.35
CA CYS A 199 59.09 -29.28 1.70
C CYS A 199 60.52 -28.71 1.65
N ASP A 200 60.93 -28.10 2.77
CA ASP A 200 62.31 -28.10 3.27
C ASP A 200 63.38 -27.26 2.55
N VAL A 201 63.59 -26.03 3.05
CA VAL A 201 64.93 -25.51 3.42
C VAL A 201 64.74 -24.67 4.70
N CYS A 202 64.89 -25.25 5.89
CA CYS A 202 66.06 -25.08 6.78
C CYS A 202 66.63 -23.65 6.78
N LEU A 203 66.48 -22.88 7.86
CA LEU A 203 67.45 -22.88 8.97
C LEU A 203 68.88 -22.57 8.49
N LEU A 204 69.18 -21.26 8.30
CA LEU A 204 70.49 -20.59 8.49
C LEU A 204 70.49 -19.20 7.81
N LEU A 205 70.24 -18.15 8.62
CA LEU A 205 70.79 -16.78 8.62
C LEU A 205 69.82 -15.78 9.24
#